data_AF-A0AAX3TAV3-F1
#
_entry.id   AF-A0AAX3TAV3-F1
#
_cell.length_a   1.000
_cell.length_b   1.000
_cell.length_c   1.000
_cell.angle_alpha   90.00
_cell.angle_beta   90.00
_cell.angle_gamma   90.00
#
_symmetry.space_group_name_H-M   'P 1'
#
loop_
_entity.id
_entity.type
_entity.pdbx_description
1 polymer ?
#
loop_
_entity_poly.entity_id
_entity_poly.type
_entity_poly.pdbx_seq_one_letter_code
_entity_poly.pdbx_strand_id
1 'polypeptide(L)'
;MTEPTRAPRRRTQAERTATTRALILDAAVDALVDVGYAATTTQEVNRRAGISRGALLHHFPTRESLVVAAVGHLVERRLAEILSRPRTGDEGLEILVEAFSGPLFDAALELWVAARCDVGLRTAIIPLEQQVSDALAVGCAELFGDRYTAAELELTIELARGLAVSRILRSPDADRALLDRLLPVWKELLSHD
;
A
#
# COMPACT_ATOMS: atom_id res chain seq x y z
N MET A 1 -26.99 -45.94 -3.02
CA MET A 1 -26.53 -44.94 -4.01
C MET A 1 -25.51 -44.07 -3.30
N THR A 2 -24.23 -44.29 -3.57
CA THR A 2 -23.12 -43.55 -2.96
C THR A 2 -22.63 -42.54 -4.00
N GLU A 3 -22.70 -41.26 -3.66
CA GLU A 3 -22.26 -40.15 -4.50
C GLU A 3 -20.72 -40.18 -4.64
N PRO A 4 -20.14 -39.99 -5.84
CA PRO A 4 -18.70 -40.00 -5.99
C PRO A 4 -18.11 -38.67 -5.51
N THR A 5 -17.32 -38.72 -4.43
CA THR A 5 -16.49 -37.61 -3.96
C THR A 5 -15.56 -37.14 -5.08
N ARG A 6 -15.79 -35.93 -5.59
CA ARG A 6 -14.99 -35.29 -6.64
C ARG A 6 -13.56 -35.05 -6.12
N ALA A 7 -12.59 -35.74 -6.72
CA ALA A 7 -11.16 -35.59 -6.38
C ALA A 7 -10.68 -34.13 -6.60
N PRO A 8 -9.79 -33.60 -5.74
CA PRO A 8 -9.34 -32.22 -5.82
C PRO A 8 -8.54 -31.97 -7.12
N ARG A 9 -8.89 -30.89 -7.83
CA ARG A 9 -8.29 -30.51 -9.12
C ARG A 9 -6.79 -30.21 -8.93
N ARG A 10 -5.91 -30.89 -9.66
CA ARG A 10 -4.46 -30.67 -9.62
C ARG A 10 -4.13 -29.25 -10.09
N ARG A 11 -3.51 -28.45 -9.22
CA ARG A 11 -3.13 -27.07 -9.53
C ARG A 11 -2.23 -26.98 -10.77
N THR A 12 -2.48 -26.01 -11.63
CA THR A 12 -1.68 -25.75 -12.83
C THR A 12 -0.31 -25.17 -12.47
N GLN A 13 0.63 -25.20 -13.40
CA GLN A 13 1.93 -24.56 -13.19
C GLN A 13 1.79 -23.05 -12.97
N ALA A 14 0.88 -22.39 -13.69
CA ALA A 14 0.60 -20.96 -13.52
C ALA A 14 0.06 -20.63 -12.12
N GLU A 15 -0.88 -21.43 -11.59
CA GLU A 15 -1.42 -21.26 -10.24
C GLU A 15 -0.33 -21.41 -9.17
N ARG A 16 0.60 -22.36 -9.34
CA ARG A 16 1.74 -22.54 -8.44
C ARG A 16 2.69 -21.35 -8.49
N THR A 17 3.06 -20.89 -9.68
CA THR A 17 3.92 -19.72 -9.87
C THR A 17 3.30 -18.47 -9.24
N ALA A 18 2.00 -18.24 -9.41
CA ALA A 18 1.30 -17.11 -8.80
C ALA A 18 1.27 -17.21 -7.26
N THR A 19 1.00 -18.41 -6.72
CA THR A 19 1.01 -18.66 -5.28
C THR A 19 2.38 -18.37 -4.68
N THR A 20 3.46 -18.86 -5.30
CA THR A 20 4.83 -18.60 -4.83
C THR A 20 5.17 -17.12 -4.90
N ARG A 21 4.76 -16.43 -5.97
CA ARG A 21 4.98 -14.98 -6.08
C ARG A 21 4.29 -14.22 -4.95
N ALA A 22 3.03 -14.54 -4.63
CA ALA A 22 2.31 -13.90 -3.52
C ALA A 22 3.02 -14.14 -2.18
N LEU A 23 3.42 -15.39 -1.89
CA LEU A 23 4.17 -15.72 -0.66
C LEU A 23 5.47 -14.92 -0.51
N ILE A 24 6.19 -14.69 -1.62
CA ILE A 24 7.40 -13.86 -1.61
C ILE A 24 7.07 -12.40 -1.28
N LEU A 25 5.99 -11.87 -1.88
CA LEU A 25 5.59 -10.48 -1.71
C LEU A 25 5.09 -10.23 -0.28
N ASP A 26 4.26 -11.13 0.27
CA ASP A 26 3.83 -11.06 1.66
C ASP A 26 5.02 -11.07 2.63
N ALA A 27 5.96 -12.01 2.44
CA ALA A 27 7.17 -12.08 3.26
C ALA A 27 8.07 -10.84 3.13
N ALA A 28 8.11 -10.21 1.95
CA ALA A 28 8.84 -8.97 1.72
C ALA A 28 8.15 -7.77 2.39
N VAL A 29 6.83 -7.69 2.34
CA VAL A 29 6.04 -6.69 3.07
C VAL A 29 6.28 -6.82 4.57
N ASP A 30 6.21 -8.03 5.11
CA ASP A 30 6.48 -8.28 6.53
C ASP A 30 7.89 -7.84 6.92
N ALA A 31 8.89 -8.10 6.06
CA ALA A 31 10.25 -7.64 6.30
C ALA A 31 10.37 -6.12 6.29
N LEU A 32 9.74 -5.45 5.33
CA LEU A 32 9.74 -3.98 5.26
C LEU A 32 9.10 -3.36 6.50
N VAL A 33 8.00 -3.95 6.99
CA VAL A 33 7.29 -3.48 8.18
C VAL A 33 8.09 -3.73 9.46
N ASP A 34 8.67 -4.92 9.62
CA ASP A 34 9.30 -5.32 10.88
C ASP A 34 10.71 -4.78 11.07
N VAL A 35 11.51 -4.74 9.99
CA VAL A 35 12.94 -4.43 10.04
C VAL A 35 13.36 -3.27 9.15
N GLY A 36 12.40 -2.65 8.44
CA GLY A 36 12.63 -1.53 7.57
C GLY A 36 13.30 -1.89 6.24
N TYR A 37 13.40 -0.90 5.35
CA TYR A 37 14.00 -1.06 4.03
C TYR A 37 15.45 -1.54 4.12
N ALA A 38 16.27 -0.90 4.95
CA ALA A 38 17.71 -1.15 5.01
C ALA A 38 18.06 -2.61 5.36
N ALA A 39 17.31 -3.24 6.27
CA ALA A 39 17.54 -4.63 6.67
C ALA A 39 16.78 -5.66 5.82
N THR A 40 15.87 -5.21 4.95
CA THR A 40 15.15 -6.10 4.02
C THR A 40 16.07 -6.58 2.90
N THR A 41 16.64 -7.78 3.08
CA THR A 41 17.50 -8.45 2.11
C THR A 41 16.79 -9.63 1.44
N THR A 42 17.26 -10.06 0.27
CA THR A 42 16.72 -11.28 -0.37
C THR A 42 16.89 -12.52 0.50
N GLN A 43 17.92 -12.58 1.35
CA GLN A 43 18.10 -13.66 2.31
C GLN A 43 17.03 -13.62 3.42
N GLU A 44 16.72 -12.43 3.94
CA GLU A 44 15.67 -12.27 4.95
C GLU A 44 14.29 -12.65 4.39
N VAL A 45 13.98 -12.22 3.17
CA VAL A 45 12.72 -12.58 2.51
C VAL A 45 12.65 -14.08 2.21
N ASN A 46 13.73 -14.70 1.74
CA ASN A 46 13.80 -16.16 1.55
C ASN A 46 13.50 -16.91 2.85
N ARG A 47 14.10 -16.47 3.96
CA ARG A 47 13.92 -17.07 5.29
C ARG A 47 12.47 -16.98 5.75
N ARG A 48 11.82 -15.82 5.55
CA ARG A 48 10.41 -15.60 5.90
C ARG A 48 9.43 -16.38 5.01
N ALA A 49 9.65 -16.34 3.69
CA ALA A 49 8.79 -17.02 2.72
C ALA A 49 8.92 -18.55 2.74
N GLY A 50 9.99 -19.09 3.34
CA GLY A 50 10.24 -20.54 3.38
C GLY A 50 10.55 -21.14 2.01
N ILE A 51 11.15 -20.35 1.10
CA ILE A 51 11.48 -20.76 -0.26
C ILE A 51 12.99 -20.79 -0.51
N SER A 52 13.41 -21.45 -1.60
CA SER A 52 14.81 -21.46 -2.00
C SER A 52 15.22 -20.12 -2.62
N ARG A 53 16.51 -19.79 -2.47
CA ARG A 53 17.11 -18.62 -3.14
C ARG A 53 16.91 -18.63 -4.66
N GLY A 54 17.00 -19.81 -5.28
CA GLY A 54 16.78 -19.97 -6.71
C GLY A 54 15.34 -19.65 -7.13
N ALA A 55 14.35 -20.04 -6.32
CA ALA A 55 12.96 -19.70 -6.56
C ALA A 55 12.72 -18.19 -6.44
N LEU A 56 13.28 -17.52 -5.41
CA LEU A 56 13.14 -16.07 -5.28
C LEU A 56 13.76 -15.33 -6.45
N LEU A 57 15.00 -15.66 -6.83
CA LEU A 57 15.70 -14.99 -7.93
C LEU A 57 15.03 -15.22 -9.29
N HIS A 58 14.32 -16.33 -9.47
CA HIS A 58 13.51 -16.57 -10.64
C HIS A 58 12.34 -15.58 -10.76
N HIS A 59 11.72 -15.21 -9.64
CA HIS A 59 10.62 -14.24 -9.60
C HIS A 59 11.09 -12.78 -9.55
N PHE A 60 12.18 -12.53 -8.84
CA PHE A 60 12.73 -11.19 -8.56
C PHE A 60 14.25 -11.22 -8.67
N PRO A 61 14.81 -10.92 -9.86
CA PRO A 61 16.24 -11.01 -10.11
C PRO A 61 17.08 -10.05 -9.27
N THR A 62 16.49 -8.94 -8.81
CA THR A 62 17.18 -7.92 -8.01
C THR A 62 16.42 -7.59 -6.72
N ARG A 63 17.11 -7.00 -5.75
CA ARG A 63 16.50 -6.53 -4.51
C ARG A 63 15.49 -5.41 -4.78
N GLU A 64 15.80 -4.52 -5.72
CA GLU A 64 14.97 -3.39 -6.10
C GLU A 64 13.65 -3.88 -6.73
N SER A 65 13.72 -4.85 -7.63
CA SER A 65 12.52 -5.44 -8.25
C SER A 65 11.63 -6.19 -7.25
N LEU A 66 12.22 -6.83 -6.24
CA LEU A 66 11.49 -7.43 -5.13
C LEU A 66 10.77 -6.37 -4.30
N VAL A 67 11.51 -5.35 -3.87
CA VAL A 67 11.00 -4.32 -2.97
C VAL A 67 9.92 -3.46 -3.64
N VAL A 68 10.11 -3.06 -4.90
CA VAL A 68 9.09 -2.33 -5.67
C VAL A 68 7.83 -3.17 -5.82
N ALA A 69 7.96 -4.45 -6.18
CA ALA A 69 6.80 -5.32 -6.30
C ALA A 69 6.08 -5.52 -4.96
N ALA A 70 6.83 -5.63 -3.85
CA ALA A 70 6.25 -5.77 -2.52
C ALA A 70 5.44 -4.54 -2.11
N VAL A 71 5.94 -3.33 -2.39
CA VAL A 71 5.18 -2.09 -2.12
C VAL A 71 3.95 -1.97 -3.04
N GLY A 72 4.05 -2.35 -4.31
CA GLY A 72 2.87 -2.41 -5.19
C GLY A 72 1.81 -3.37 -4.66
N HIS A 73 2.22 -4.55 -4.21
CA HIS A 73 1.34 -5.52 -3.59
C HIS A 73 0.66 -4.99 -2.32
N LEU A 74 1.42 -4.26 -1.50
CA LEU A 74 0.93 -3.59 -0.31
C LEU A 74 -0.11 -2.52 -0.63
N VAL A 75 0.12 -1.68 -1.63
CA VAL A 75 -0.83 -0.63 -2.04
C VAL A 75 -2.12 -1.25 -2.58
N GLU A 76 -2.02 -2.27 -3.44
CA GLU A 76 -3.19 -3.00 -3.96
C GLU A 76 -4.05 -3.57 -2.82
N ARG A 77 -3.42 -4.20 -1.81
CA ARG A 77 -4.12 -4.72 -0.63
C ARG A 77 -4.79 -3.61 0.17
N ARG A 78 -4.09 -2.50 0.40
CA ARG A 78 -4.62 -1.37 1.19
C ARG A 78 -5.80 -0.70 0.48
N LEU A 79 -5.70 -0.49 -0.82
CA LEU A 79 -6.79 0.06 -1.62
C LEU A 79 -8.01 -0.86 -1.62
N ALA A 80 -7.82 -2.16 -1.82
CA ALA A 80 -8.92 -3.13 -1.79
C ALA A 80 -9.62 -3.15 -0.41
N GLU A 81 -8.86 -3.11 0.68
CA GLU A 81 -9.39 -3.01 2.05
C GLU A 81 -10.29 -1.78 2.20
N ILE A 82 -9.79 -0.61 1.79
CA ILE A 82 -10.50 0.68 1.88
C ILE A 82 -11.79 0.66 1.05
N LEU A 83 -11.72 0.22 -0.22
CA LEU A 83 -12.86 0.22 -1.13
C LEU A 83 -13.93 -0.80 -0.72
N SER A 84 -13.56 -1.87 -0.02
CA SER A 84 -14.50 -2.88 0.47
C SER A 84 -15.31 -2.45 1.69
N ARG A 85 -14.92 -1.37 2.38
CA ARG A 85 -15.54 -0.95 3.64
C ARG A 85 -16.93 -0.34 3.37
N PRO A 86 -17.98 -0.78 4.08
CA PRO A 86 -19.30 -0.15 3.98
C PRO A 86 -19.22 1.33 4.35
N ARG A 87 -19.92 2.18 3.58
CA ARG A 87 -19.91 3.63 3.78
C ARG A 87 -21.24 4.06 4.39
N THR A 88 -21.19 4.83 5.48
CA THR A 88 -22.37 5.23 6.26
C THR A 88 -22.69 6.72 6.20
N GLY A 89 -21.90 7.51 5.47
CA GLY A 89 -22.10 8.95 5.36
C GLY A 89 -20.91 9.68 4.75
N ASP A 90 -20.67 10.90 5.22
CA ASP A 90 -19.60 11.79 4.76
C ASP A 90 -18.25 11.50 5.45
N GLU A 91 -17.82 10.24 5.39
CA GLU A 91 -16.59 9.74 6.01
C GLU A 91 -15.44 9.62 5.02
N GLY A 92 -15.60 10.11 3.77
CA GLY A 92 -14.62 9.92 2.70
C GLY A 92 -13.25 10.50 3.04
N LEU A 93 -13.21 11.64 3.74
CA LEU A 93 -11.98 12.28 4.13
C LEU A 93 -11.27 11.53 5.26
N GLU A 94 -12.01 11.06 6.25
CA GLU A 94 -11.51 10.21 7.32
C GLU A 94 -10.91 8.92 6.76
N ILE A 95 -11.61 8.29 5.82
CA ILE A 95 -11.14 7.08 5.12
C ILE A 95 -9.84 7.37 4.35
N LEU A 96 -9.76 8.51 3.67
CA LEU A 96 -8.55 8.90 2.94
C LEU A 96 -7.37 9.13 3.89
N VAL A 97 -7.58 9.81 5.02
CA VAL A 97 -6.52 10.01 6.03
C VAL A 97 -6.07 8.67 6.62
N GLU A 98 -7.01 7.77 6.89
CA GLU A 98 -6.71 6.41 7.36
C GLU A 98 -5.92 5.60 6.31
N ALA A 99 -6.11 5.87 5.01
CA ALA A 99 -5.39 5.21 3.93
C ALA A 99 -3.87 5.42 4.01
N PHE A 100 -3.44 6.62 4.41
CA PHE A 100 -2.03 6.99 4.60
C PHE A 100 -1.51 6.64 6.00
N SER A 101 -2.17 5.71 6.69
CA SER A 101 -1.85 5.40 8.08
C SER A 101 -1.39 3.95 8.27
N GLY A 102 -0.60 3.74 9.32
CA GLY A 102 -0.12 2.43 9.77
C GLY A 102 1.21 1.99 9.16
N PRO A 103 1.67 0.77 9.51
CA PRO A 103 3.02 0.31 9.19
C PRO A 103 3.30 0.19 7.68
N LEU A 104 2.23 0.01 6.89
CA LEU A 104 2.32 -0.08 5.44
C LEU A 104 2.72 1.25 4.80
N PHE A 105 2.21 2.37 5.32
CA PHE A 105 2.63 3.71 4.89
C PHE A 105 4.07 4.00 5.31
N ASP A 106 4.45 3.63 6.53
CA ASP A 106 5.80 3.85 7.06
C ASP A 106 6.86 3.14 6.18
N ALA A 107 6.59 1.89 5.78
CA ALA A 107 7.43 1.13 4.86
C ALA A 107 7.57 1.80 3.48
N ALA A 108 6.48 2.33 2.91
CA ALA A 108 6.52 3.04 1.63
C ALA A 108 7.30 4.36 1.74
N LEU A 109 7.12 5.10 2.84
CA LEU A 109 7.83 6.34 3.11
C LEU A 109 9.35 6.12 3.21
N GLU A 110 9.79 5.05 3.89
CA GLU A 110 11.21 4.68 3.94
C GLU A 110 11.81 4.47 2.55
N LEU A 111 11.07 3.82 1.64
CA LEU A 111 11.49 3.62 0.25
C LEU A 111 11.63 4.94 -0.51
N TRP A 112 10.66 5.85 -0.39
CA TRP A 112 10.72 7.16 -1.04
C TRP A 112 11.92 7.97 -0.56
N VAL A 113 12.18 7.94 0.75
CA VAL A 113 13.36 8.59 1.33
C VAL A 113 14.64 7.94 0.80
N ALA A 114 14.72 6.61 0.72
CA ALA A 114 15.87 5.89 0.19
C ALA A 114 16.13 6.20 -1.30
N ALA A 115 15.07 6.32 -2.11
CA ALA A 115 15.14 6.64 -3.54
C ALA A 115 15.79 8.00 -3.84
N ARG A 116 15.84 8.91 -2.87
CA ARG A 116 16.61 10.16 -3.03
C ARG A 116 18.10 9.91 -3.29
N CYS A 117 18.64 8.87 -2.68
CA CYS A 117 20.07 8.56 -2.72
C CYS A 117 20.40 7.34 -3.61
N ASP A 118 19.40 6.60 -4.08
CA ASP A 118 19.56 5.44 -4.94
C ASP A 118 18.83 5.64 -6.28
N VAL A 119 19.60 5.85 -7.35
CA VAL A 119 19.07 6.09 -8.71
C VAL A 119 18.39 4.84 -9.27
N GLY A 120 18.89 3.64 -8.94
CA GLY A 120 18.31 2.38 -9.40
C GLY A 120 16.94 2.17 -8.78
N LEU A 121 16.85 2.35 -7.46
CA LEU A 121 15.58 2.29 -6.74
C LEU A 121 14.60 3.37 -7.23
N ARG A 122 15.06 4.62 -7.38
CA ARG A 122 14.21 5.72 -7.88
C ARG A 122 13.62 5.40 -9.24
N THR A 123 14.44 4.90 -10.15
CA THR A 123 14.00 4.52 -11.51
C THR A 123 12.95 3.41 -11.45
N ALA A 124 13.12 2.45 -10.53
CA ALA A 124 12.19 1.34 -10.36
C ALA A 124 10.88 1.75 -9.65
N ILE A 125 10.90 2.77 -8.78
CA ILE A 125 9.71 3.25 -8.04
C ILE A 125 8.82 4.17 -8.89
N ILE A 126 9.37 4.96 -9.82
CA ILE A 126 8.57 5.93 -10.62
C ILE A 126 7.33 5.30 -11.27
N PRO A 127 7.40 4.13 -11.95
CA PRO A 127 6.21 3.51 -12.53
C PRO A 127 5.19 3.08 -11.47
N LEU A 128 5.67 2.64 -10.30
CA LEU A 128 4.80 2.28 -9.19
C LEU A 128 4.09 3.53 -8.65
N GLU A 129 4.79 4.64 -8.44
CA GLU A 129 4.15 5.89 -8.00
C GLU A 129 3.05 6.34 -8.96
N GLN A 130 3.29 6.24 -10.27
CA GLN A 130 2.26 6.53 -11.27
C GLN A 130 1.04 5.63 -11.09
N GLN A 131 1.25 4.31 -10.97
CA GLN A 131 0.18 3.35 -10.76
C GLN A 131 -0.59 3.61 -9.45
N VAL A 132 0.11 3.97 -8.37
CA VAL A 132 -0.49 4.31 -7.07
C VAL A 132 -1.31 5.59 -7.17
N SER A 133 -0.78 6.63 -7.84
CA SER A 133 -1.48 7.89 -8.07
C SER A 133 -2.77 7.67 -8.87
N ASP A 134 -2.71 6.89 -9.94
CA ASP A 134 -3.87 6.56 -10.76
C ASP A 134 -4.92 5.78 -9.94
N ALA A 135 -4.48 4.82 -9.13
CA ALA A 135 -5.36 4.03 -8.28
C ALA A 135 -6.01 4.86 -7.16
N LEU A 136 -5.26 5.80 -6.56
CA LEU A 136 -5.80 6.75 -5.59
C LEU A 136 -6.79 7.72 -6.22
N ALA A 137 -6.54 8.20 -7.45
CA ALA A 137 -7.47 9.06 -8.17
C ALA A 137 -8.81 8.33 -8.43
N VAL A 138 -8.75 7.07 -8.88
CA VAL A 138 -9.95 6.22 -9.05
C VAL A 138 -10.65 6.00 -7.71
N GLY A 139 -9.92 5.64 -6.65
CA GLY A 139 -10.50 5.43 -5.33
C GLY A 139 -11.14 6.70 -4.75
N CYS A 140 -10.53 7.86 -4.97
CA CYS A 140 -11.09 9.15 -4.59
C CYS A 140 -12.34 9.49 -5.40
N ALA A 141 -12.36 9.25 -6.71
CA ALA A 141 -13.56 9.42 -7.52
C ALA A 141 -14.70 8.50 -7.03
N GLU A 142 -14.39 7.27 -6.61
CA GLU A 142 -15.39 6.40 -5.98
C GLU A 142 -15.84 6.93 -4.62
N LEU A 143 -14.94 7.46 -3.79
CA LEU A 143 -15.24 7.97 -2.44
C LEU A 143 -16.05 9.27 -2.46
N PHE A 144 -15.72 10.18 -3.36
CA PHE A 144 -16.22 11.55 -3.36
C PHE A 144 -17.17 11.86 -4.53
N GLY A 145 -17.24 10.99 -5.54
CA GLY A 145 -18.00 11.24 -6.77
C GLY A 145 -17.52 12.51 -7.48
N ASP A 146 -18.46 13.25 -8.06
CA ASP A 146 -18.18 14.51 -8.78
C ASP A 146 -18.10 15.72 -7.84
N ARG A 147 -18.02 15.51 -6.51
CA ARG A 147 -18.01 16.60 -5.52
C ARG A 147 -16.77 17.48 -5.63
N TYR A 148 -15.64 16.91 -6.05
CA TYR A 148 -14.35 17.57 -6.08
C TYR A 148 -13.72 17.46 -7.47
N THR A 149 -13.02 18.52 -7.86
CA THR A 149 -12.17 18.53 -9.05
C THR A 149 -10.95 17.63 -8.86
N ALA A 150 -10.32 17.20 -9.96
CA ALA A 150 -9.09 16.40 -9.89
C ALA A 150 -7.98 17.10 -9.08
N ALA A 151 -7.82 18.42 -9.24
CA ALA A 151 -6.82 19.19 -8.51
C ALA A 151 -7.10 19.25 -6.99
N GLU A 152 -8.37 19.32 -6.59
CA GLU A 152 -8.76 19.26 -5.18
C GLU A 152 -8.48 17.89 -4.58
N LEU A 153 -8.74 16.81 -5.32
CA LEU A 153 -8.41 15.45 -4.89
C LEU A 153 -6.91 15.25 -4.75
N GLU A 154 -6.11 15.73 -5.72
CA GLU A 154 -4.65 15.68 -5.67
C GLU A 154 -4.11 16.45 -4.45
N LEU A 155 -4.56 17.68 -4.23
CA LEU A 155 -4.16 18.46 -3.05
C LEU A 155 -4.60 17.78 -1.75
N THR A 156 -5.76 17.14 -1.75
CA THR A 156 -6.28 16.41 -0.59
C THR A 156 -5.39 15.20 -0.26
N ILE A 157 -4.94 14.46 -1.28
CA ILE A 157 -3.98 13.36 -1.14
C ILE A 157 -2.65 13.87 -0.56
N GLU A 158 -2.11 14.97 -1.09
CA GLU A 158 -0.84 15.53 -0.60
C GLU A 158 -0.94 16.00 0.86
N LEU A 159 -2.08 16.59 1.26
CA LEU A 159 -2.32 16.98 2.63
C LEU A 159 -2.46 15.76 3.56
N ALA A 160 -3.19 14.72 3.14
CA ALA A 160 -3.31 13.46 3.89
C ALA A 160 -1.93 12.82 4.11
N ARG A 161 -1.10 12.76 3.06
CA ARG A 161 0.28 12.28 3.13
C ARG A 161 1.12 13.11 4.11
N GLY A 162 1.00 14.44 4.09
CA GLY A 162 1.71 15.33 5.02
C GLY A 162 1.31 15.13 6.49
N LEU A 163 0.01 14.93 6.75
CA LEU A 163 -0.48 14.57 8.09
C LEU A 163 0.10 13.23 8.54
N ALA A 164 0.14 12.23 7.66
CA ALA A 164 0.71 10.92 7.94
C ALA A 164 2.21 10.96 8.25
N VAL A 165 3.01 11.72 7.48
CA VAL A 165 4.44 11.90 7.76
C VAL A 165 4.65 12.55 9.14
N SER A 166 3.87 13.60 9.44
CA SER A 166 4.02 14.31 10.71
C SER A 166 3.51 13.52 11.92
N ARG A 167 2.62 12.54 11.71
CA ARG A 167 2.10 11.63 12.75
C ARG A 167 3.17 10.75 13.38
N ILE A 168 4.23 10.43 12.64
CA ILE A 168 5.36 9.61 13.13
C ILE A 168 5.98 10.21 14.41
N LEU A 169 5.89 11.52 14.58
CA LEU A 169 6.44 12.26 15.73
C LEU A 169 5.40 12.57 16.82
N ARG A 170 4.16 12.05 16.69
CA ARG A 170 3.05 12.33 17.61
C ARG A 170 2.60 11.07 18.35
N SER A 171 2.09 11.23 19.57
CA SER A 171 1.35 10.17 20.25
C SER A 171 -0.03 9.96 19.62
N PRO A 172 -0.66 8.78 19.79
CA PRO A 172 -2.01 8.52 19.30
C PRO A 172 -3.06 9.55 19.76
N ASP A 173 -2.97 10.01 21.01
CA ASP A 173 -3.91 11.00 21.57
C ASP A 173 -3.70 12.38 20.94
N ALA A 174 -2.45 12.80 20.73
CA ALA A 174 -2.13 14.07 20.10
C ALA A 174 -2.52 14.09 18.62
N ASP A 175 -2.38 12.94 17.94
CA ASP A 175 -2.80 12.79 16.55
C ASP A 175 -4.33 12.86 16.41
N ARG A 176 -5.07 12.17 17.29
CA ARG A 176 -6.53 12.25 17.34
C ARG A 176 -7.01 13.67 17.59
N ALA A 177 -6.45 14.35 18.59
CA ALA A 177 -6.81 15.74 18.89
C ALA A 177 -6.50 16.71 17.73
N LEU A 178 -5.46 16.43 16.93
CA LEU A 178 -5.16 17.20 15.73
C LEU A 178 -6.23 16.96 14.65
N LEU A 179 -6.57 15.71 14.37
CA LEU A 179 -7.57 15.35 13.37
C LEU A 179 -8.96 15.87 13.74
N ASP A 180 -9.37 15.77 15.01
CA ASP A 180 -10.65 16.32 15.51
C ASP A 180 -10.79 17.82 15.24
N ARG A 181 -9.66 18.55 15.25
CA ARG A 181 -9.64 19.99 14.97
C ARG A 181 -9.53 20.32 13.49
N LEU A 182 -8.79 19.54 12.71
CA LEU A 182 -8.48 19.86 11.31
C LEU A 182 -9.49 19.28 10.31
N LEU A 183 -10.06 18.11 10.57
CA LEU A 183 -11.02 17.49 9.66
C LEU A 183 -12.25 18.37 9.38
N PRO A 184 -12.88 19.02 10.37
CA PRO A 184 -14.01 19.91 10.10
C PRO A 184 -13.63 21.10 9.20
N VAL A 185 -12.47 21.73 9.47
CA VAL A 185 -11.96 22.86 8.68
C VAL A 185 -11.65 22.42 7.25
N TRP A 186 -11.06 21.23 7.09
CA TRP A 186 -10.75 20.70 5.77
C TRP A 186 -12.02 20.40 4.97
N LYS A 187 -13.06 19.83 5.61
CA LYS A 187 -14.37 19.63 4.98
C LYS A 187 -15.01 20.94 4.53
N GLU A 188 -14.93 21.98 5.35
CA GLU A 188 -15.42 23.32 5.02
C GLU A 188 -14.68 23.92 3.81
N LEU A 189 -13.34 23.82 3.77
CA LEU A 189 -12.54 24.33 2.64
C LEU A 189 -12.83 23.64 1.30
N LEU A 190 -13.29 22.39 1.34
CA LEU A 190 -13.68 21.63 0.16
C LEU A 190 -15.16 21.81 -0.20
N SER A 191 -15.94 22.51 0.62
CA SER A 191 -17.35 22.74 0.33
C SER A 191 -17.49 23.88 -0.67
N HIS A 192 -18.13 23.60 -1.80
CA HIS A 192 -18.54 24.60 -2.79
C HIS A 192 -19.95 25.09 -2.40
N ASP A 193 -20.07 26.32 -1.91
CA ASP A 193 -21.36 27.00 -1.69
C ASP A 193 -22.18 27.16 -2.98
#